data_AF-A0A523QIP6-F1
#
_entry.id   AF-A0A523QIP6-F1
#
_cell.length_a   1.000
_cell.length_b   1.000
_cell.length_c   1.000
_cell.angle_alpha   90.00
_cell.angle_beta   90.00
_cell.angle_gamma   90.00
#
_symmetry.space_group_name_H-M   'P 1'
#
loop_
_entity.id
_entity.type
_entity.pdbx_description
1 polymer ?
#
loop_
_entity_poly.entity_id
_entity_poly.type
_entity_poly.pdbx_seq_one_letter_code
_entity_poly.pdbx_strand_id
1 'polypeptide(L)'
;TLEKYRLSEFDLYSGLIIAYSDWPTFSYGMKYIAQRIGFKWQDPDPSGVNSIVWYNEYLKDPADESKLQRILRYNEDDCRAMIALKEYFEKRAEAGEYVS
;
A
#
# COMPACT_ATOMS: atom_id res chain seq x y z
N THR A 1 -17.99 -20.07 -0.25
CA THR A 1 -18.77 -18.99 -0.89
C THR A 1 -18.06 -17.67 -0.69
N LEU A 2 -18.25 -16.69 -1.57
CA LEU A 2 -17.67 -15.34 -1.46
C LEU A 2 -17.84 -14.70 -0.07
N GLU A 3 -18.97 -14.95 0.60
CA GLU A 3 -19.25 -14.43 1.95
C GLU A 3 -18.23 -14.89 3.01
N LYS A 4 -17.70 -16.11 2.89
CA LYS A 4 -16.67 -16.61 3.81
C LYS A 4 -15.39 -15.78 3.73
N TYR A 5 -15.00 -15.36 2.53
CA TYR A 5 -13.79 -14.56 2.31
C TYR A 5 -13.97 -13.15 2.87
N ARG A 6 -15.11 -12.51 2.58
CA ARG A 6 -15.43 -11.18 3.11
C ARG A 6 -15.38 -11.12 4.64
N LEU A 7 -15.85 -12.16 5.33
CA LEU A 7 -15.82 -12.22 6.80
C LEU A 7 -14.42 -12.54 7.37
N SER A 8 -13.50 -13.05 6.55
CA SER A 8 -12.12 -13.35 6.95
C SER A 8 -11.12 -12.27 6.55
N GLU A 9 -11.54 -11.31 5.73
CA GLU A 9 -10.74 -10.19 5.26
C GLU A 9 -10.84 -9.02 6.24
N PHE A 10 -9.73 -8.31 6.40
CA PHE A 10 -9.69 -7.10 7.19
C PHE A 10 -9.25 -5.94 6.30
N ASP A 11 -10.16 -5.00 6.05
CA ASP A 11 -9.87 -3.80 5.28
C ASP A 11 -9.16 -2.76 6.16
N LEU A 12 -7.87 -2.54 5.90
CA LEU A 12 -7.07 -1.56 6.64
C LEU A 12 -7.56 -0.12 6.45
N TYR A 13 -8.21 0.19 5.33
CA TYR A 13 -8.67 1.56 5.08
C TYR A 13 -9.81 1.93 6.03
N SER A 14 -10.91 1.18 6.00
CA SER A 14 -12.03 1.42 6.91
C SER A 14 -11.72 1.02 8.35
N GLY A 15 -10.98 -0.07 8.55
CA GLY A 15 -10.72 -0.66 9.86
C GLY A 15 -9.63 0.02 10.66
N LEU A 16 -8.68 0.72 10.02
CA LEU A 16 -7.60 1.43 10.71
C LEU A 16 -7.52 2.92 10.36
N ILE A 17 -7.35 3.23 9.07
CA ILE A 17 -7.07 4.60 8.62
C ILE A 17 -8.23 5.52 8.97
N ILE A 18 -9.46 5.18 8.57
CA ILE A 18 -10.63 6.02 8.85
C ILE A 18 -11.07 5.91 10.31
N ALA A 19 -10.95 4.72 10.92
CA ALA A 19 -11.45 4.49 12.27
C ALA A 19 -10.60 5.14 13.38
N TYR A 20 -9.28 5.19 13.22
CA TYR A 20 -8.35 5.54 14.31
C TYR A 20 -7.37 6.67 13.97
N SER A 21 -7.62 7.42 12.90
CA SER A 21 -6.80 8.59 12.59
C SER A 21 -7.55 9.69 11.86
N ASP A 22 -7.26 10.93 12.25
CA ASP A 22 -7.62 12.14 11.50
C ASP A 22 -6.31 12.82 11.08
N TRP A 23 -6.04 12.83 9.79
CA TRP A 23 -4.79 13.35 9.24
C TRP A 23 -5.07 14.68 8.53
N PRO A 24 -4.27 15.73 8.75
CA PRO A 24 -4.36 16.98 7.99
C PRO A 24 -3.74 16.78 6.60
N THR A 25 -4.37 15.93 5.78
CA THR A 25 -3.87 15.50 4.46
C THR A 25 -4.95 15.64 3.40
N PHE A 26 -4.52 15.82 2.15
CA PHE A 26 -5.44 15.92 1.00
C PHE A 26 -6.01 14.57 0.57
N SER A 27 -5.50 13.47 1.11
CA SER A 27 -5.94 12.12 0.81
C SER A 27 -5.73 11.19 2.00
N TYR A 28 -6.69 10.30 2.19
CA TYR A 28 -6.62 9.14 3.09
C TYR A 28 -6.21 7.86 2.36
N GLY A 29 -5.84 7.96 1.08
CA GLY A 29 -5.40 6.80 0.31
C GLY A 29 -4.20 6.11 0.95
N MET A 30 -4.23 4.77 0.96
CA MET A 30 -3.23 3.91 1.59
C MET A 30 -1.79 4.36 1.28
N LYS A 31 -1.47 4.61 0.01
CA LYS A 31 -0.13 5.06 -0.40
C LYS A 31 0.28 6.38 0.22
N TYR A 32 -0.65 7.34 0.27
CA TYR A 32 -0.40 8.65 0.84
C TYR A 32 -0.10 8.51 2.34
N ILE A 33 -0.92 7.76 3.07
CA ILE A 33 -0.70 7.55 4.51
C ILE A 33 0.58 6.75 4.78
N ALA A 34 0.89 5.72 3.99
CA ALA A 34 2.13 4.96 4.10
C ALA A 34 3.38 5.86 3.97
N GLN A 35 3.40 6.80 3.01
CA GLN A 35 4.47 7.79 2.89
C GLN A 35 4.55 8.71 4.12
N ARG A 36 3.39 9.13 4.66
CA ARG A 36 3.32 10.00 5.86
C ARG A 36 3.88 9.32 7.11
N ILE A 37 3.75 8.00 7.22
CA ILE A 37 4.36 7.21 8.31
C ILE A 37 5.81 6.79 8.01
N GLY A 38 6.39 7.24 6.90
CA GLY A 38 7.80 7.06 6.57
C GLY A 38 8.13 5.84 5.69
N PHE A 39 7.13 5.11 5.18
CA PHE A 39 7.37 4.05 4.21
C PHE A 39 7.85 4.63 2.88
N LYS A 40 8.85 3.97 2.27
CA LYS A 40 9.42 4.37 0.97
C LYS A 40 9.41 3.18 0.04
N TRP A 41 8.77 3.35 -1.11
CA TRP A 41 8.92 2.44 -2.23
C TRP A 41 10.35 2.50 -2.76
N GLN A 42 10.82 1.39 -3.31
CA GLN A 42 12.10 1.28 -3.99
C GLN A 42 12.07 2.04 -5.32
N ASP A 43 10.91 2.06 -5.99
CA ASP A 43 10.73 2.81 -7.22
C ASP A 43 10.56 4.31 -6.94
N PRO A 44 11.22 5.22 -7.69
CA PRO A 44 11.10 6.66 -7.47
C PRO A 44 9.76 7.25 -7.91
N ASP A 45 9.01 6.59 -8.80
CA ASP A 45 7.70 7.05 -9.26
C ASP A 45 6.68 5.89 -9.33
N PRO A 46 6.31 5.31 -8.17
CA PRO A 46 5.43 4.15 -8.10
C PRO A 46 3.96 4.54 -8.28
N SER A 47 3.39 4.23 -9.45
CA SER A 47 1.96 4.44 -9.70
C SER A 47 1.31 3.28 -10.43
N GLY A 48 0.00 3.09 -10.21
CA GLY A 48 -0.76 2.08 -10.94
C GLY A 48 -0.86 2.39 -12.44
N VAL A 49 -0.74 3.66 -12.84
CA VAL A 49 -0.67 4.04 -14.25
C VAL A 49 0.68 3.64 -14.84
N ASN A 50 1.78 3.87 -14.11
CA ASN A 50 3.12 3.50 -14.54
C ASN A 50 3.28 1.98 -14.68
N SER A 51 2.67 1.17 -13.80
CA SER A 51 2.73 -0.29 -13.93
C SER A 51 2.05 -0.81 -15.20
N ILE A 52 0.98 -0.15 -15.68
CA ILE A 52 0.36 -0.46 -16.98
C ILE A 52 1.31 -0.12 -18.13
N VAL A 53 2.00 1.03 -18.06
CA VAL A 53 2.99 1.43 -19.07
C VAL A 53 4.14 0.42 -19.13
N TRP A 54 4.72 0.06 -17.98
CA TRP A 54 5.81 -0.93 -17.92
C TRP A 54 5.37 -2.29 -18.46
N TYR A 55 4.12 -2.71 -18.19
CA TYR A 55 3.63 -3.98 -18.70
C TYR A 55 3.46 -3.94 -20.22
N ASN A 56 2.94 -2.84 -20.77
CA ASN A 56 2.87 -2.64 -22.22
C ASN A 56 4.24 -2.58 -22.89
N GLU A 57 5.26 -2.04 -22.21
CA GLU A 57 6.65 -2.08 -22.68
C GLU A 57 7.21 -3.49 -22.69
N TYR A 58 7.00 -4.26 -21.61
CA TYR A 58 7.39 -5.67 -21.53
C TYR A 58 6.76 -6.51 -22.65
N LEU A 59 5.48 -6.28 -22.96
CA LEU A 59 4.80 -7.02 -24.04
C LEU A 59 5.38 -6.74 -25.44
N LYS A 60 6.06 -5.60 -25.64
CA LYS A 60 6.74 -5.28 -26.91
C LYS A 60 8.09 -5.97 -27.05
N ASP A 61 8.77 -6.21 -25.93
CA ASP A 61 10.05 -6.94 -25.89
C ASP A 61 10.15 -7.81 -24.63
N PRO A 62 9.55 -9.03 -24.65
CA PRO A 62 9.54 -9.91 -23.48
C PRO A 62 10.92 -10.45 -23.09
N ALA A 63 11.94 -10.30 -23.93
CA ALA A 63 13.31 -10.66 -23.59
C ALA A 63 13.94 -9.65 -22.61
N ASP A 64 13.46 -8.39 -22.60
CA ASP A 64 13.81 -7.41 -21.57
C ASP A 64 12.90 -7.58 -20.34
N GLU A 65 13.33 -8.43 -19.40
CA GLU A 65 12.63 -8.63 -18.14
C GLU A 65 12.67 -7.42 -17.20
N SER A 66 13.44 -6.35 -17.49
CA SER A 66 13.63 -5.23 -16.56
C SER A 66 12.31 -4.59 -16.11
N LYS A 67 11.34 -4.49 -17.03
CA LYS A 67 10.01 -3.93 -16.77
C LYS A 67 9.15 -4.86 -15.92
N LEU A 68 9.18 -6.17 -16.19
CA LEU A 68 8.49 -7.16 -15.38
C LEU A 68 9.05 -7.18 -13.95
N GLN A 69 10.38 -7.19 -13.80
CA GLN A 69 11.04 -7.14 -12.50
C GLN A 69 10.70 -5.84 -11.74
N ARG A 70 10.56 -4.72 -12.45
CA ARG A 70 10.12 -3.44 -11.87
C ARG A 70 8.68 -3.52 -11.34
N ILE A 71 7.76 -4.14 -12.09
CA ILE A 71 6.36 -4.36 -11.65
C ILE A 71 6.32 -5.26 -10.41
N LEU A 72 7.10 -6.35 -10.40
CA LEU A 72 7.15 -7.27 -9.26
C LEU A 72 7.64 -6.56 -8.00
N ARG A 73 8.71 -5.76 -8.09
CA ARG A 73 9.20 -4.94 -6.97
C ARG A 73 8.14 -3.95 -6.48
N TYR A 74 7.47 -3.25 -7.40
CA TYR A 74 6.41 -2.32 -7.06
C TYR A 74 5.24 -2.99 -6.32
N ASN A 75 4.81 -4.18 -6.77
CA ASN A 75 3.75 -4.94 -6.10
C ASN A 75 4.19 -5.48 -4.73
N GLU A 76 5.44 -5.91 -4.61
CA GLU A 76 6.01 -6.33 -3.32
C GLU A 76 6.02 -5.16 -2.33
N ASP A 77 6.42 -3.96 -2.77
CA ASP A 77 6.41 -2.77 -1.94
C ASP A 77 4.99 -2.37 -1.52
N ASP A 78 3.96 -2.53 -2.38
CA ASP A 78 2.57 -2.29 -1.99
C ASP A 78 2.13 -3.24 -0.85
N CYS A 79 2.57 -4.51 -0.86
CA CYS A 79 2.35 -5.44 0.26
C CYS A 79 3.11 -5.02 1.52
N ARG A 80 4.38 -4.60 1.39
CA ARG A 80 5.19 -4.12 2.51
C ARG A 80 4.62 -2.84 3.11
N ALA A 81 4.04 -1.95 2.30
CA ALA A 81 3.37 -0.74 2.76
C ALA A 81 2.15 -1.04 3.63
N MET A 82 1.35 -2.05 3.26
CA MET A 82 0.21 -2.50 4.07
C MET A 82 0.66 -3.05 5.43
N ILE A 83 1.75 -3.81 5.47
CA ILE A 83 2.33 -4.32 6.73
C ILE A 83 2.80 -3.14 7.60
N ALA A 84 3.53 -2.18 7.02
CA ALA A 84 4.00 -1.00 7.75
C ALA A 84 2.85 -0.18 8.34
N LEU A 85 1.74 -0.03 7.61
CA LEU A 85 0.53 0.62 8.11
C LEU A 85 -0.09 -0.13 9.29
N LYS A 86 -0.27 -1.44 9.17
CA LYS A 86 -0.79 -2.27 10.26
C LYS A 86 0.09 -2.13 11.51
N GLU A 87 1.40 -2.30 11.37
CA GLU A 87 2.36 -2.19 12.48
C GLU A 87 2.36 -0.80 13.11
N TYR A 88 2.18 0.27 12.32
CA TYR A 88 2.06 1.62 12.83
C TYR A 88 0.87 1.77 13.79
N PHE A 89 -0.32 1.29 13.40
CA PHE A 89 -1.49 1.36 14.25
C PHE A 89 -1.40 0.44 15.47
N GLU A 90 -0.82 -0.75 15.34
CA GLU A 90 -0.58 -1.65 16.48
C GLU A 90 0.33 -1.00 17.52
N LYS A 91 1.46 -0.41 17.10
CA LYS A 91 2.37 0.31 18.02
C LYS A 91 1.69 1.49 18.71
N ARG A 92 0.80 2.21 18.03
CA ARG A 92 0.04 3.31 18.63
C ARG A 92 -0.96 2.82 19.68
N ALA A 93 -1.63 1.71 19.40
CA ALA A 93 -2.54 1.09 20.36
C ALA A 93 -1.80 0.64 21.63
N GLU A 94 -0.60 0.04 21.47
CA GLU A 94 0.26 -0.37 22.59
C GLU A 94 0.77 0.81 23.41
N ALA A 95 1.08 1.94 22.76
CA ALA A 95 1.55 3.16 23.42
C ALA A 95 0.47 3.88 24.24
N GLY A 96 -0.79 3.46 24.16
CA GLY A 96 -1.91 4.12 24.86
C GLY A 96 -2.26 5.50 24.30
N GLU A 97 -1.74 5.87 23.13
CA GLU A 97 -2.05 7.13 22.45
C GLU A 97 -3.42 7.04 21.77
N TYR A 98 -4.48 7.10 22.58
CA TYR A 98 -5.81 7.37 22.06
C TYR A 98 -5.88 8.84 21.66
N VAL A 99 -5.92 9.12 20.36
CA VAL A 99 -6.19 10.46 19.85
C VAL A 99 -7.71 10.63 19.91
N SER A 100 -8.14 11.49 20.83
CA SER A 100 -9.53 11.97 20.95
C SER A 100 -9.98 12.74 19.72
#